data_AF-A0A183JTY7-F1
#
_entry.id   AF-A0A183JTY7-F1
#
_cell.length_a   1.000
_cell.length_b   1.000
_cell.length_c   1.000
_cell.angle_alpha   90.00
_cell.angle_beta   90.00
_cell.angle_gamma   90.00
#
_symmetry.space_group_name_H-M   'P 1'
#
loop_
_entity.id
_entity.type
_entity.pdbx_description
1 polymer ?
#
loop_
_entity_poly.entity_id
_entity_poly.type
_entity_poly.pdbx_seq_one_letter_code
_entity_poly.pdbx_strand_id
1 'polypeptide(L)'
;MPNFKANELISINQNNLLNASSSLNKKTNIISNQCFNNDKIHSISMNHLQNNQLINNEQQLVECLHFTLLHAIPSMTLTTISTICGLLVNLFSSIIAIKRFTIFACFAILFNYLFIFIMIIPMIIIFEFNYLSKCKHFIVLLFYKYYQSISNKVYDVILLFNKLIIKLHFLFPFIIISTLLLTSYQLLWLHKFNIPYNDHYSSTFLRLNHPLEQFTRQHVNNSFWTEYNLHYYQNLLKIHFIWGPKPYDERNLYNYNHDISIHSKLLLYSSSMINLTSINSRLWLLKFCNELKRMPFLFQSSIKYRQQTLNSLQLSLLNPLINIPV
;
A
#
# COMPACT_ATOMS: atom_id res chain seq x y z
N MET A 1 -36.10 -38.81 -9.93
CA MET A 1 -35.15 -39.84 -10.41
C MET A 1 -34.05 -39.14 -11.20
N PRO A 2 -32.76 -39.48 -11.08
CA PRO A 2 -32.10 -40.45 -10.21
C PRO A 2 -31.28 -39.76 -9.09
N ASN A 3 -31.42 -40.22 -7.84
CA ASN A 3 -30.65 -39.73 -6.68
C ASN A 3 -29.82 -40.85 -6.04
N PHE A 4 -29.46 -41.87 -6.83
CA PHE A 4 -28.85 -43.11 -6.30
C PHE A 4 -27.32 -43.08 -6.19
N LYS A 5 -26.62 -42.15 -6.86
CA LYS A 5 -25.13 -42.13 -6.90
C LYS A 5 -24.46 -41.40 -5.73
N ALA A 6 -25.15 -40.50 -5.04
CA ALA A 6 -24.57 -39.74 -3.92
C ALA A 6 -24.51 -40.56 -2.62
N ASN A 7 -25.49 -41.43 -2.39
CA ASN A 7 -25.57 -42.22 -1.16
C ASN A 7 -24.59 -43.40 -1.14
N GLU A 8 -24.20 -43.95 -2.30
CA GLU A 8 -23.14 -44.97 -2.39
C GLU A 8 -21.75 -44.38 -2.14
N LEU A 9 -21.47 -43.15 -2.59
CA LEU A 9 -20.17 -42.51 -2.35
C LEU A 9 -19.94 -42.13 -0.89
N ILE A 10 -21.00 -41.80 -0.15
CA ILE A 10 -20.92 -41.45 1.27
C ILE A 10 -20.75 -42.71 2.14
N SER A 11 -21.41 -43.82 1.80
CA SER A 11 -21.29 -45.08 2.54
C SER A 11 -19.92 -45.76 2.33
N ILE A 12 -19.34 -45.66 1.13
CA ILE A 12 -17.98 -46.17 0.84
C ILE A 12 -16.92 -45.39 1.63
N ASN A 13 -17.08 -44.07 1.78
CA ASN A 13 -16.12 -43.25 2.55
C ASN A 13 -16.20 -43.48 4.07
N GLN A 14 -17.39 -43.70 4.62
CA GLN A 14 -17.54 -44.02 6.05
C GLN A 14 -16.97 -45.40 6.40
N ASN A 15 -17.17 -46.41 5.55
CA ASN A 15 -16.60 -47.75 5.76
C ASN A 15 -15.06 -47.76 5.65
N ASN A 16 -14.49 -46.94 4.77
CA ASN A 16 -13.03 -46.77 4.67
C ASN A 16 -12.44 -46.04 5.88
N LEU A 17 -13.15 -45.05 6.45
CA LEU A 17 -12.70 -44.33 7.65
C LEU A 17 -12.75 -45.21 8.91
N LEU A 18 -13.79 -46.05 9.05
CA LEU A 18 -13.90 -47.02 10.13
C LEU A 18 -12.86 -48.15 10.03
N ASN A 19 -12.55 -48.63 8.82
CA ASN A 19 -11.48 -49.61 8.60
C ASN A 19 -10.06 -49.03 8.81
N ALA A 20 -9.85 -47.74 8.52
CA ALA A 20 -8.60 -47.05 8.84
C ALA A 20 -8.40 -46.88 10.36
N SER A 21 -9.47 -46.56 11.11
CA SER A 21 -9.40 -46.43 12.58
C SER A 21 -9.18 -47.76 13.31
N SER A 22 -9.77 -48.86 12.82
CA SER A 22 -9.61 -50.20 13.42
C SER A 22 -8.26 -50.83 13.10
N SER A 23 -7.70 -50.56 11.92
CA SER A 23 -6.32 -50.97 11.57
C SER A 23 -5.26 -50.17 12.33
N LEU A 24 -5.47 -48.87 12.60
CA LEU A 24 -4.58 -48.09 13.47
C LEU A 24 -4.58 -48.61 14.91
N ASN A 25 -5.74 -48.92 15.49
CA ASN A 25 -5.85 -49.43 16.86
C ASN A 25 -5.32 -50.86 17.04
N LYS A 26 -5.37 -51.71 16.00
CA LYS A 26 -4.70 -53.03 16.03
C LYS A 26 -3.18 -52.91 15.91
N LYS A 27 -2.67 -51.92 15.17
CA LYS A 27 -1.24 -51.69 15.01
C LYS A 27 -0.58 -51.10 16.26
N THR A 28 -1.29 -50.25 17.00
CA THR A 28 -0.81 -49.69 18.28
C THR A 28 -0.75 -50.73 19.40
N ASN A 29 -1.68 -51.69 19.46
CA ASN A 29 -1.67 -52.77 20.46
C ASN A 29 -0.63 -53.87 20.20
N ILE A 30 -0.16 -54.03 18.96
CA ILE A 30 0.91 -55.00 18.63
C ILE A 30 2.29 -54.44 19.00
N ILE A 31 2.46 -53.11 18.96
CA ILE A 31 3.73 -52.44 19.28
C ILE A 31 3.99 -52.39 20.80
N SER A 32 2.95 -52.44 21.64
CA SER A 32 3.11 -52.34 23.10
C SER A 32 3.55 -53.65 23.80
N ASN A 33 3.43 -54.82 23.15
CA ASN A 33 3.63 -56.12 23.81
C ASN A 33 4.97 -56.82 23.51
N GLN A 34 5.90 -56.18 22.79
CA GLN A 34 7.22 -56.78 22.48
C GLN A 34 8.42 -56.14 23.20
N CYS A 35 8.20 -55.17 24.10
CA CYS A 35 9.30 -54.50 24.83
C CYS A 35 9.54 -55.03 26.25
N PHE A 36 9.33 -56.33 26.48
CA PHE A 36 9.84 -57.02 27.66
C PHE A 36 10.38 -58.38 27.25
N ASN A 37 11.64 -58.44 26.81
CA ASN A 37 12.57 -59.49 27.23
C ASN A 37 13.99 -59.27 26.69
N ASN A 38 14.91 -59.43 27.64
CA ASN A 38 16.33 -59.77 27.56
C ASN A 38 17.38 -58.68 27.29
N ASP A 39 18.18 -58.52 28.34
CA ASP A 39 19.40 -57.76 28.50
C ASP A 39 20.55 -58.23 27.59
N LYS A 40 21.52 -57.31 27.41
CA LYS A 40 22.89 -57.47 26.89
C LYS A 40 23.08 -57.60 25.37
N ILE A 41 22.95 -56.48 24.64
CA ILE A 41 23.86 -56.13 23.51
C ILE A 41 24.10 -54.61 23.55
N HIS A 42 25.31 -54.22 23.94
CA HIS A 42 25.72 -52.84 24.25
C HIS A 42 26.17 -52.08 22.98
N SER A 43 25.73 -50.81 22.86
CA SER A 43 26.28 -49.69 22.06
C SER A 43 26.05 -49.59 20.54
N ILE A 44 25.96 -50.66 19.74
CA ILE A 44 25.86 -50.52 18.26
C ILE A 44 24.42 -50.37 17.76
N SER A 45 23.44 -50.98 18.43
CA SER A 45 22.02 -50.91 18.03
C SER A 45 21.35 -49.57 18.33
N MET A 46 21.83 -48.86 19.37
CA MET A 46 21.34 -47.52 19.76
C MET A 46 21.57 -46.48 18.66
N ASN A 47 22.75 -46.46 18.04
CA ASN A 47 23.06 -45.51 16.97
C ASN A 47 22.25 -45.79 15.69
N HIS A 48 21.99 -47.07 15.38
CA HIS A 48 21.23 -47.43 14.19
C HIS A 48 19.72 -47.18 14.35
N LEU A 49 19.17 -47.37 15.56
CA LEU A 49 17.80 -47.01 15.90
C LEU A 49 17.61 -45.49 15.98
N GLN A 50 18.58 -44.76 16.53
CA GLN A 50 18.52 -43.30 16.64
C GLN A 50 18.69 -42.62 15.28
N ASN A 51 19.55 -43.16 14.39
CA ASN A 51 19.65 -42.70 13.00
C ASN A 51 18.37 -42.99 12.21
N ASN A 52 17.77 -44.18 12.35
CA ASN A 52 16.49 -44.49 11.70
C ASN A 52 15.34 -43.62 12.21
N GLN A 53 15.33 -43.24 13.49
CA GLN A 53 14.34 -42.31 14.04
C GLN A 53 14.55 -40.86 13.55
N LEU A 54 15.80 -40.43 13.39
CA LEU A 54 16.13 -39.11 12.84
C LEU A 54 15.69 -38.99 11.37
N ILE A 55 16.00 -40.01 10.56
CA ILE A 55 15.60 -40.08 9.14
C ILE A 55 14.07 -40.11 8.99
N ASN A 56 13.36 -40.85 9.84
CA ASN A 56 11.90 -40.89 9.80
C ASN A 56 11.26 -39.54 10.18
N ASN A 57 11.81 -38.82 11.17
CA ASN A 57 11.32 -37.49 11.53
C ASN A 57 11.63 -36.45 10.45
N GLU A 58 12.80 -36.54 9.81
CA GLU A 58 13.16 -35.70 8.65
C GLU A 58 12.20 -35.91 7.48
N GLN A 59 11.89 -37.16 7.15
CA GLN A 59 10.93 -37.50 6.09
C GLN A 59 9.52 -36.98 6.40
N GLN A 60 9.06 -37.15 7.65
CA GLN A 60 7.75 -36.66 8.07
C GLN A 60 7.64 -35.13 8.04
N LEU A 61 8.71 -34.43 8.44
CA LEU A 61 8.78 -32.96 8.36
C LEU A 61 8.77 -32.48 6.90
N VAL A 62 9.53 -33.13 6.02
CA VAL A 62 9.56 -32.76 4.59
C VAL A 62 8.18 -32.97 3.94
N GLU A 63 7.46 -34.04 4.26
CA GLU A 63 6.10 -34.27 3.75
C GLU A 63 5.09 -33.24 4.27
N CYS A 64 5.13 -32.90 5.57
CA CYS A 64 4.29 -31.85 6.15
C CYS A 64 4.60 -30.47 5.56
N LEU A 65 5.88 -30.14 5.38
CA LEU A 65 6.32 -28.89 4.75
C LEU A 65 5.86 -28.83 3.29
N HIS A 66 6.03 -29.91 2.53
CA HIS A 66 5.58 -29.98 1.15
C HIS A 66 4.07 -29.77 1.03
N PHE A 67 3.26 -30.44 1.85
CA PHE A 67 1.81 -30.29 1.83
C PHE A 67 1.36 -28.86 2.19
N THR A 68 1.96 -28.28 3.23
CA THR A 68 1.63 -26.89 3.64
C THR A 68 2.06 -25.87 2.59
N LEU A 69 3.25 -26.02 2.01
CA LEU A 69 3.73 -25.14 0.94
C LEU A 69 2.88 -25.26 -0.33
N LEU A 70 2.43 -26.46 -0.68
CA LEU A 70 1.59 -26.67 -1.87
C LEU A 70 0.28 -25.86 -1.79
N HIS A 71 -0.26 -25.65 -0.59
CA HIS A 71 -1.45 -24.80 -0.39
C HIS A 71 -1.11 -23.33 -0.10
N ALA A 72 -0.02 -23.05 0.61
CA ALA A 72 0.35 -21.69 1.00
C ALA A 72 0.94 -20.87 -0.16
N ILE A 73 1.78 -21.50 -1.00
CA ILE A 73 2.47 -20.81 -2.11
C ILE A 73 1.45 -20.19 -3.08
N PRO A 74 0.45 -20.91 -3.62
CA PRO A 74 -0.53 -20.32 -4.53
C PRO A 74 -1.34 -19.19 -3.89
N SER A 75 -1.67 -19.30 -2.61
CA SER A 75 -2.42 -18.25 -1.90
C SER A 75 -1.56 -16.99 -1.71
N MET A 76 -0.29 -17.13 -1.33
CA MET A 76 0.61 -16.00 -1.09
C MET A 76 1.09 -15.36 -2.41
N THR A 77 1.27 -16.14 -3.47
CA THR A 77 1.55 -15.58 -4.80
C THR A 77 0.36 -14.79 -5.32
N LEU A 78 -0.86 -15.32 -5.20
CA LEU A 78 -2.04 -14.64 -5.70
C LEU A 78 -2.30 -13.31 -4.98
N THR A 79 -2.11 -13.27 -3.66
CA THR A 79 -2.26 -12.03 -2.88
C THR A 79 -1.17 -11.00 -3.21
N THR A 80 0.08 -11.41 -3.40
CA THR A 80 1.17 -10.49 -3.78
C THR A 80 1.01 -9.98 -5.22
N ILE A 81 0.61 -10.84 -6.16
CA ILE A 81 0.27 -10.43 -7.53
C ILE A 81 -0.91 -9.44 -7.51
N SER A 82 -1.99 -9.75 -6.78
CA SER A 82 -3.16 -8.87 -6.70
C SER A 82 -2.83 -7.49 -6.11
N THR A 83 -2.03 -7.44 -5.06
CA THR A 83 -1.59 -6.16 -4.45
C THR A 83 -0.67 -5.36 -5.38
N ILE A 84 0.28 -6.01 -6.05
CA ILE A 84 1.14 -5.36 -7.05
C ILE A 84 0.29 -4.84 -8.22
N CYS A 85 -0.61 -5.65 -8.78
CA CYS A 85 -1.49 -5.24 -9.88
C CYS A 85 -2.39 -4.06 -9.51
N GLY A 86 -2.97 -4.05 -8.30
CA GLY A 86 -3.77 -2.94 -7.80
C GLY A 86 -2.99 -1.63 -7.72
N LEU A 87 -1.72 -1.70 -7.31
CA LEU A 87 -0.84 -0.54 -7.30
C LEU A 87 -0.36 -0.14 -8.70
N LEU A 88 -0.15 -1.11 -9.59
CA LEU A 88 0.41 -0.91 -10.93
C LEU A 88 -0.46 0.00 -11.81
N VAL A 89 -1.78 0.02 -11.58
CA VAL A 89 -2.72 0.95 -12.24
C VAL A 89 -2.28 2.41 -12.07
N ASN A 90 -1.66 2.75 -10.94
CA ASN A 90 -1.21 4.11 -10.65
C ASN A 90 -0.02 4.56 -11.54
N LEU A 91 0.65 3.65 -12.26
CA LEU A 91 1.68 4.02 -13.24
C LEU A 91 1.11 4.78 -14.45
N PHE A 92 -0.19 4.62 -14.74
CA PHE A 92 -0.87 5.34 -15.82
C PHE A 92 -1.20 6.80 -15.46
N SER A 93 -1.02 7.22 -14.20
CA SER A 93 -1.23 8.60 -13.78
C SER A 93 -0.28 9.57 -14.50
N SER A 94 -0.65 10.82 -14.73
CA SER A 94 0.30 11.85 -15.21
C SER A 94 1.22 12.37 -14.10
N ILE A 95 0.88 12.11 -12.83
CA ILE A 95 1.57 12.66 -11.67
C ILE A 95 2.82 11.83 -11.35
N ILE A 96 3.99 12.46 -11.45
CA ILE A 96 5.29 11.82 -11.26
C ILE A 96 5.50 11.20 -9.88
N ALA A 97 5.06 11.89 -8.82
CA ALA A 97 5.24 11.44 -7.44
C ALA A 97 4.52 10.10 -7.21
N ILE A 98 3.32 9.97 -7.77
CA ILE A 98 2.53 8.74 -7.71
C ILE A 98 3.27 7.59 -8.41
N LYS A 99 3.81 7.82 -9.62
CA LYS A 99 4.58 6.78 -10.33
C LYS A 99 5.79 6.28 -9.54
N ARG A 100 6.57 7.21 -8.95
CA ARG A 100 7.76 6.86 -8.15
C ARG A 100 7.37 6.06 -6.90
N PHE A 101 6.31 6.48 -6.21
CA PHE A 101 5.75 5.76 -5.07
C PHE A 101 5.31 4.34 -5.47
N THR A 102 4.58 4.20 -6.58
CA THR A 102 4.11 2.90 -7.07
C THR A 102 5.26 1.94 -7.36
N ILE A 103 6.31 2.39 -8.04
CA ILE A 103 7.47 1.55 -8.35
C ILE A 103 8.14 1.08 -7.07
N PHE A 104 8.37 2.00 -6.12
CA PHE A 104 8.98 1.68 -4.84
C PHE A 104 8.13 0.66 -4.04
N ALA A 105 6.83 0.90 -3.94
CA ALA A 105 5.92 0.02 -3.22
C ALA A 105 5.85 -1.39 -3.84
N CYS A 106 5.80 -1.49 -5.17
CA CYS A 106 5.81 -2.78 -5.87
C CYS A 106 7.09 -3.58 -5.58
N PHE A 107 8.27 -2.92 -5.60
CA PHE A 107 9.52 -3.57 -5.21
C PHE A 107 9.52 -4.01 -3.75
N ALA A 108 9.02 -3.18 -2.83
CA ALA A 108 8.94 -3.54 -1.41
C ALA A 108 8.05 -4.79 -1.19
N ILE A 109 6.91 -4.88 -1.86
CA ILE A 109 6.03 -6.05 -1.79
C ILE A 109 6.70 -7.29 -2.40
N LEU A 110 7.36 -7.13 -3.55
CA LEU A 110 8.08 -8.22 -4.21
C LEU A 110 9.22 -8.75 -3.33
N PHE A 111 10.02 -7.86 -2.73
CA PHE A 111 11.10 -8.26 -1.83
C PHE A 111 10.57 -8.88 -0.54
N ASN A 112 9.45 -8.40 0.00
CA ASN A 112 8.81 -9.04 1.14
C ASN A 112 8.34 -10.48 0.80
N TYR A 113 7.76 -10.67 -0.38
CA TYR A 113 7.43 -12.01 -0.87
C TYR A 113 8.68 -12.89 -0.95
N LEU A 114 9.76 -12.43 -1.60
CA LEU A 114 11.02 -13.18 -1.67
C LEU A 114 11.63 -13.44 -0.28
N PHE A 115 11.54 -12.48 0.64
CA PHE A 115 12.01 -12.64 2.02
C PHE A 115 11.28 -13.76 2.76
N ILE A 116 9.95 -13.86 2.60
CA ILE A 116 9.18 -14.97 3.18
C ILE A 116 9.69 -16.32 2.65
N PHE A 117 9.94 -16.42 1.34
CA PHE A 117 10.40 -17.67 0.75
C PHE A 117 11.84 -18.04 1.12
N ILE A 118 12.75 -17.06 1.09
CA ILE A 118 14.18 -17.29 1.23
C ILE A 118 14.61 -17.33 2.71
N MET A 119 13.97 -16.55 3.59
CA MET A 119 14.40 -16.42 4.98
C MET A 119 13.45 -17.13 5.94
N ILE A 120 12.14 -16.92 5.83
CA ILE A 120 11.17 -17.45 6.81
C ILE A 120 11.03 -18.97 6.70
N ILE A 121 10.87 -19.52 5.50
CA ILE A 121 10.73 -20.98 5.32
C ILE A 121 11.96 -21.73 5.85
N PRO A 122 13.22 -21.36 5.50
CA PRO A 122 14.38 -22.03 6.08
C PRO A 122 14.54 -21.81 7.59
N MET A 123 14.15 -20.64 8.11
CA MET A 123 14.17 -20.40 9.55
C MET A 123 13.22 -21.32 10.32
N ILE A 124 12.03 -21.61 9.78
CA ILE A 124 11.09 -22.56 10.39
C ILE A 124 11.71 -23.97 10.42
N ILE A 125 12.31 -24.40 9.31
CA ILE A 125 12.99 -25.71 9.21
C ILE A 125 14.11 -25.81 10.25
N ILE A 126 15.01 -24.82 10.30
CA ILE A 126 16.13 -24.79 11.25
C ILE A 126 15.63 -24.75 12.70
N PHE A 127 14.57 -23.98 12.98
CA PHE A 127 13.98 -23.88 14.31
C PHE A 127 13.43 -25.22 14.80
N GLU A 128 12.73 -25.96 13.94
CA GLU A 128 12.20 -27.28 14.27
C GLU A 128 13.31 -28.30 14.55
N PHE A 129 14.38 -28.30 13.75
CA PHE A 129 15.52 -29.19 13.94
C PHE A 129 16.36 -28.87 15.20
N ASN A 130 16.67 -27.59 15.46
CA ASN A 130 17.59 -27.20 16.53
C ASN A 130 16.93 -27.01 17.90
N TYR A 131 15.72 -26.45 17.96
CA TYR A 131 15.12 -26.03 19.24
C TYR A 131 14.25 -27.13 19.88
N LEU A 132 13.57 -27.94 19.07
CA LEU A 132 12.70 -29.03 19.56
C LEU A 132 13.51 -30.21 20.13
N SER A 133 14.76 -30.38 19.70
CA SER A 133 15.64 -31.47 20.14
C SER A 133 16.33 -31.20 21.50
N LYS A 134 16.65 -29.93 21.81
CA LYS A 134 17.45 -29.56 23.00
C LYS A 134 16.64 -29.09 24.21
N CYS A 135 15.45 -28.51 24.02
CA CYS A 135 14.60 -28.05 25.13
C CYS A 135 13.50 -29.06 25.46
N LYS A 136 13.88 -30.29 25.83
CA LYS A 136 12.91 -31.34 26.14
C LYS A 136 12.22 -31.08 27.49
N HIS A 137 10.89 -31.04 27.37
CA HIS A 137 9.86 -31.26 28.38
C HIS A 137 9.26 -30.04 29.12
N PHE A 138 10.03 -29.16 29.78
CA PHE A 138 9.41 -28.22 30.73
C PHE A 138 8.76 -26.98 30.10
N ILE A 139 9.45 -26.32 29.16
CA ILE A 139 8.92 -25.13 28.45
C ILE A 139 7.84 -25.53 27.44
N VAL A 140 8.05 -26.66 26.76
CA VAL A 140 7.08 -27.21 25.79
C VAL A 140 5.77 -27.58 26.46
N LEU A 141 5.74 -28.16 27.67
CA LEU A 141 4.47 -28.50 28.34
C LEU A 141 3.66 -27.28 28.78
N LEU A 142 4.33 -26.25 29.29
CA LEU A 142 3.69 -25.01 29.76
C LEU A 142 3.09 -24.23 28.60
N PHE A 143 3.85 -24.05 27.51
CA PHE A 143 3.34 -23.42 26.29
C PHE A 143 2.33 -24.30 25.57
N TYR A 144 2.51 -25.63 25.52
CA TYR A 144 1.55 -26.53 24.88
C TYR A 144 0.22 -26.53 25.61
N LYS A 145 0.20 -26.60 26.95
CA LYS A 145 -1.07 -26.58 27.71
C LYS A 145 -1.79 -25.23 27.60
N TYR A 146 -1.04 -24.12 27.59
CA TYR A 146 -1.61 -22.78 27.40
C TYR A 146 -2.07 -22.54 25.96
N TYR A 147 -1.25 -22.91 24.97
CA TYR A 147 -1.56 -22.84 23.55
C TYR A 147 -2.74 -23.75 23.18
N GLN A 148 -2.80 -24.97 23.71
CA GLN A 148 -3.93 -25.87 23.52
C GLN A 148 -5.22 -25.30 24.12
N SER A 149 -5.15 -24.67 25.31
CA SER A 149 -6.32 -24.02 25.90
C SER A 149 -6.79 -22.80 25.11
N ILE A 150 -5.88 -21.99 24.56
CA ILE A 150 -6.23 -20.82 23.74
C ILE A 150 -6.76 -21.27 22.38
N SER A 151 -6.11 -22.27 21.78
CA SER A 151 -6.43 -22.82 20.46
C SER A 151 -7.80 -23.46 20.47
N ASN A 152 -8.12 -24.27 21.49
CA ASN A 152 -9.44 -24.86 21.64
C ASN A 152 -10.55 -23.79 21.77
N LYS A 153 -10.30 -22.71 22.55
CA LYS A 153 -11.26 -21.59 22.62
C LYS A 153 -11.40 -20.85 21.30
N VAL A 154 -10.31 -20.68 20.55
CA VAL A 154 -10.34 -20.06 19.22
C VAL A 154 -11.10 -20.94 18.23
N TYR A 155 -10.91 -22.26 18.26
CA TYR A 155 -11.69 -23.21 17.46
C TYR A 155 -13.18 -23.16 17.79
N ASP A 156 -13.54 -23.09 19.07
CA ASP A 156 -14.94 -22.95 19.49
C ASP A 156 -15.56 -21.65 18.98
N VAL A 157 -14.82 -20.53 19.01
CA VAL A 157 -15.25 -19.23 18.45
C VAL A 157 -15.39 -19.30 16.94
N ILE A 158 -14.44 -19.91 16.22
CA ILE A 158 -14.51 -20.12 14.76
C ILE A 158 -15.71 -20.99 14.41
N LEU A 159 -15.98 -22.05 15.17
CA LEU A 159 -17.12 -22.93 14.96
C LEU A 159 -18.44 -22.18 15.18
N LEU A 160 -18.51 -21.34 16.22
CA LEU A 160 -19.66 -20.49 16.49
C LEU A 160 -19.89 -19.50 15.35
N PHE A 161 -18.81 -18.90 14.83
CA PHE A 161 -18.87 -18.00 13.67
C PHE A 161 -19.37 -18.71 12.42
N ASN A 162 -18.87 -19.92 12.12
CA ASN A 162 -19.34 -20.74 11.00
C ASN A 162 -20.82 -21.10 11.13
N LYS A 163 -21.26 -21.49 12.34
CA LYS A 163 -22.67 -21.78 12.62
C LYS A 163 -23.55 -20.54 12.46
N LEU A 164 -23.03 -19.37 12.85
CA LEU A 164 -23.70 -18.07 12.71
C LEU A 164 -23.83 -17.66 11.24
N ILE A 165 -22.78 -17.86 10.42
CA ILE A 165 -22.83 -17.64 8.97
C ILE A 165 -23.88 -18.52 8.31
N ILE A 166 -23.92 -19.82 8.63
CA ILE A 166 -24.90 -20.75 8.04
C ILE A 166 -26.32 -20.39 8.46
N LYS A 167 -26.53 -20.03 9.74
CA LYS A 167 -27.85 -19.65 10.26
C LYS A 167 -28.37 -18.33 9.65
N LEU A 168 -27.47 -17.39 9.37
CA LEU A 168 -27.79 -16.06 8.85
C LEU A 168 -27.47 -15.91 7.35
N HIS A 169 -27.57 -17.00 6.59
CA HIS A 169 -27.16 -17.05 5.18
C HIS A 169 -27.78 -15.95 4.30
N PHE A 170 -29.02 -15.51 4.59
CA PHE A 170 -29.68 -14.44 3.83
C PHE A 170 -29.42 -13.03 4.39
N LEU A 171 -29.13 -12.90 5.69
CA LEU A 171 -29.01 -11.60 6.34
C LEU A 171 -27.69 -10.91 5.96
N PHE A 172 -26.59 -11.66 5.95
CA PHE A 172 -25.27 -11.13 5.59
C PHE A 172 -25.19 -10.53 4.18
N PRO A 173 -25.59 -11.23 3.10
CA PRO A 173 -25.55 -10.66 1.76
C PRO A 173 -26.47 -9.44 1.63
N PHE A 174 -27.63 -9.44 2.29
CA PHE A 174 -28.54 -8.29 2.28
C PHE A 174 -27.90 -7.05 2.93
N ILE A 175 -27.24 -7.21 4.08
CA ILE A 175 -26.52 -6.11 4.75
C ILE A 175 -25.40 -5.57 3.85
N ILE A 176 -24.60 -6.45 3.23
CA ILE A 176 -23.49 -6.04 2.35
C ILE A 176 -24.00 -5.29 1.12
N ILE A 177 -25.06 -5.79 0.48
CA ILE A 177 -25.67 -5.14 -0.69
C ILE A 177 -26.24 -3.78 -0.29
N SER A 178 -26.94 -3.70 0.84
CA SER A 178 -27.51 -2.45 1.34
C SER A 178 -26.44 -1.41 1.66
N THR A 179 -25.31 -1.80 2.26
CA THR A 179 -24.22 -0.86 2.57
C THR A 179 -23.49 -0.40 1.30
N LEU A 180 -23.29 -1.28 0.32
CA LEU A 180 -22.71 -0.91 -0.98
C LEU A 180 -23.59 0.07 -1.76
N LEU A 181 -24.91 -0.16 -1.80
CA LEU A 181 -25.85 0.77 -2.43
C LEU A 181 -25.88 2.12 -1.71
N LEU A 182 -25.87 2.12 -0.37
CA LEU A 182 -25.86 3.36 0.39
C LEU A 182 -24.56 4.16 0.19
N THR A 183 -23.39 3.51 0.21
CA THR A 183 -22.11 4.20 0.04
C THR A 183 -21.93 4.72 -1.38
N SER A 184 -22.30 3.94 -2.40
CA SER A 184 -22.28 4.39 -3.80
C SER A 184 -23.22 5.56 -4.04
N TYR A 185 -24.44 5.52 -3.49
CA TYR A 185 -25.36 6.66 -3.55
C TYR A 185 -24.77 7.91 -2.89
N GLN A 186 -24.15 7.77 -1.71
CA GLN A 186 -23.52 8.90 -1.03
C GLN A 186 -22.31 9.48 -1.79
N LEU A 187 -21.54 8.65 -2.47
CA LEU A 187 -20.34 9.09 -3.17
C LEU A 187 -20.68 9.75 -4.51
N LEU A 188 -21.56 9.12 -5.29
CA LEU A 188 -21.88 9.53 -6.66
C LEU A 188 -22.97 10.60 -6.71
N TRP A 189 -24.04 10.45 -5.94
CA TRP A 189 -25.20 11.36 -6.03
C TRP A 189 -25.06 12.58 -5.13
N LEU A 190 -24.63 12.37 -3.87
CA LEU A 190 -24.44 13.46 -2.92
C LEU A 190 -23.11 14.21 -3.11
N HIS A 191 -22.28 13.81 -4.09
CA HIS A 191 -21.01 14.45 -4.44
C HIS A 191 -20.13 14.76 -3.22
N LYS A 192 -20.04 13.83 -2.26
CA LYS A 192 -19.26 14.05 -1.02
C LYS A 192 -17.75 14.12 -1.26
N PHE A 193 -17.28 13.81 -2.47
CA PHE A 193 -15.89 13.94 -2.87
C PHE A 193 -15.70 15.24 -3.68
N ASN A 194 -15.40 16.33 -2.97
CA ASN A 194 -15.08 17.61 -3.59
C ASN A 194 -13.57 17.72 -3.83
N ILE A 195 -13.20 18.26 -4.99
CA ILE A 195 -11.82 18.65 -5.28
C ILE A 195 -11.45 19.77 -4.29
N PRO A 196 -10.27 19.74 -3.65
CA PRO A 196 -9.85 20.83 -2.80
C PRO A 196 -9.75 22.11 -3.63
N TYR A 197 -10.67 23.04 -3.40
CA TYR A 197 -10.79 24.30 -4.16
C TYR A 197 -9.89 25.41 -3.63
N ASN A 198 -9.44 25.30 -2.38
CA ASN A 198 -8.81 26.40 -1.68
C ASN A 198 -7.30 26.14 -1.60
N ASP A 199 -6.50 26.96 -2.29
CA ASP A 199 -5.05 26.77 -2.45
C ASP A 199 -4.28 26.71 -1.11
N HIS A 200 -4.83 27.33 -0.06
CA HIS A 200 -4.24 27.28 1.30
C HIS A 200 -4.62 26.02 2.10
N TYR A 201 -5.58 25.23 1.63
CA TYR A 201 -6.07 24.00 2.26
C TYR A 201 -5.86 22.76 1.39
N SER A 202 -5.29 22.93 0.20
CA SER A 202 -5.22 21.89 -0.83
C SER A 202 -4.18 20.81 -0.50
N SER A 203 -3.21 21.11 0.36
CA SER A 203 -2.29 20.12 0.90
C SER A 203 -1.93 20.45 2.34
N THR A 204 -2.77 20.05 3.30
CA THR A 204 -2.35 20.06 4.70
C THR A 204 -1.22 19.06 4.87
N PHE A 205 0.00 19.54 5.02
CA PHE A 205 1.16 18.67 5.24
C PHE A 205 1.15 18.13 6.66
N LEU A 206 0.64 18.93 7.60
CA LEU A 206 0.60 18.61 9.01
C LEU A 206 -0.83 18.31 9.46
N ARG A 207 -0.95 17.74 10.66
CA ARG A 207 -2.26 17.46 11.27
C ARG A 207 -3.02 18.77 11.49
N LEU A 208 -4.34 18.73 11.37
CA LEU A 208 -5.24 19.89 11.56
C LEU A 208 -5.07 20.62 12.90
N ASN A 209 -4.64 19.93 13.96
CA ASN A 209 -4.42 20.53 15.29
C ASN A 209 -3.01 21.11 15.46
N HIS A 210 -2.16 21.03 14.43
CA HIS A 210 -0.82 21.58 14.49
C HIS A 210 -0.91 23.11 14.44
N PRO A 211 -0.17 23.86 15.29
CA PRO A 211 -0.29 25.32 15.39
C PRO A 211 -0.05 26.02 14.05
N LEU A 212 0.86 25.51 13.20
CA LEU A 212 1.07 26.05 11.84
C LEU A 212 -0.15 25.91 10.93
N GLU A 213 -0.83 24.75 10.96
CA GLU A 213 -2.05 24.52 10.14
C GLU A 213 -3.25 25.27 10.72
N GLN A 214 -3.29 25.42 12.04
CA GLN A 214 -4.31 26.25 12.68
C GLN A 214 -4.12 27.72 12.31
N PHE A 215 -2.88 28.20 12.25
CA PHE A 215 -2.55 29.55 11.83
C PHE A 215 -2.93 29.79 10.36
N THR A 216 -2.56 28.90 9.44
CA THR A 216 -2.93 29.01 8.01
C THR A 216 -4.45 29.04 7.85
N ARG A 217 -5.15 28.16 8.57
CA ARG A 217 -6.61 28.08 8.53
C ARG A 217 -7.32 29.31 9.09
N GLN A 218 -6.90 29.79 10.27
CA GLN A 218 -7.62 30.84 10.98
C GLN A 218 -7.25 32.24 10.49
N HIS A 219 -6.00 32.45 10.08
CA HIS A 219 -5.47 33.81 9.96
C HIS A 219 -5.09 34.26 8.55
N VAL A 220 -4.76 33.35 7.62
CA VAL A 220 -4.27 33.72 6.27
C VAL A 220 -5.33 34.45 5.44
N ASN A 221 -6.60 34.04 5.49
CA ASN A 221 -7.61 34.66 4.63
C ASN A 221 -8.17 35.98 5.15
N ASN A 222 -8.35 36.15 6.47
CA ASN A 222 -9.21 37.24 6.98
C ASN A 222 -8.70 37.98 8.23
N SER A 223 -7.66 37.51 8.93
CA SER A 223 -7.32 38.09 10.24
C SER A 223 -6.30 39.24 10.15
N PHE A 224 -5.38 39.19 9.18
CA PHE A 224 -4.33 40.19 9.06
C PHE A 224 -4.48 41.04 7.80
N TRP A 225 -4.44 42.36 7.98
CA TRP A 225 -4.50 43.33 6.87
C TRP A 225 -3.35 43.14 5.86
N THR A 226 -2.18 42.71 6.34
CA THR A 226 -1.00 42.44 5.50
C THR A 226 -1.25 41.28 4.55
N GLU A 227 -1.81 40.17 5.04
CA GLU A 227 -2.13 39.00 4.23
C GLU A 227 -3.26 39.32 3.25
N TYR A 228 -4.31 40.00 3.72
CA TYR A 228 -5.40 40.41 2.85
C TYR A 228 -4.91 41.19 1.62
N ASN A 229 -4.02 42.18 1.80
CA ASN A 229 -3.51 42.98 0.68
C ASN A 229 -2.54 42.21 -0.24
N LEU A 230 -1.76 41.28 0.31
CA LEU A 230 -0.86 40.42 -0.47
C LEU A 230 -1.66 39.43 -1.34
N HIS A 231 -2.72 38.86 -0.77
CA HIS A 231 -3.57 37.88 -1.43
C HIS A 231 -4.69 38.49 -2.29
N TYR A 232 -5.05 39.76 -2.09
CA TYR A 232 -6.07 40.47 -2.89
C TYR A 232 -5.79 40.42 -4.39
N TYR A 233 -4.52 40.53 -4.78
CA TYR A 233 -4.09 40.47 -6.19
C TYR A 233 -3.72 39.06 -6.66
N GLN A 234 -3.66 38.04 -5.78
CA GLN A 234 -3.39 36.66 -6.19
C GLN A 234 -4.55 36.04 -6.97
N ASN A 235 -5.78 36.50 -6.74
CA ASN A 235 -6.95 36.04 -7.49
C ASN A 235 -6.94 36.51 -8.96
N LEU A 236 -6.03 37.43 -9.33
CA LEU A 236 -5.85 37.84 -10.72
C LEU A 236 -4.92 36.87 -11.44
N LEU A 237 -5.48 36.16 -12.42
CA LEU A 237 -4.70 35.24 -13.26
C LEU A 237 -3.86 36.04 -14.26
N LYS A 238 -2.53 36.02 -14.09
CA LYS A 238 -1.60 36.66 -15.02
C LYS A 238 -1.36 35.76 -16.23
N ILE A 239 -1.89 36.16 -17.38
CA ILE A 239 -1.73 35.42 -18.64
C ILE A 239 -0.51 35.97 -19.40
N HIS A 240 0.38 35.08 -19.81
CA HIS A 240 1.55 35.40 -20.63
C HIS A 240 1.42 34.74 -22.01
N PHE A 241 1.44 35.55 -23.07
CA PHE A 241 1.55 35.06 -24.44
C PHE A 241 3.01 35.13 -24.88
N ILE A 242 3.58 33.98 -25.23
CA ILE A 242 4.98 33.84 -25.64
C ILE A 242 4.99 33.14 -27.00
N TRP A 243 5.74 33.69 -27.95
CA TRP A 243 5.98 33.09 -29.26
C TRP A 243 7.48 32.80 -29.42
N GLY A 244 7.84 31.73 -30.14
CA GLY A 244 9.24 31.39 -30.43
C GLY A 244 9.68 29.99 -29.97
N PRO A 245 9.56 29.64 -28.68
CA PRO A 245 9.91 28.31 -28.21
C PRO A 245 8.79 27.30 -28.48
N LYS A 246 9.16 26.07 -28.82
CA LYS A 246 8.22 24.95 -28.95
C LYS A 246 7.90 24.43 -27.54
N PRO A 247 6.60 24.22 -27.20
CA PRO A 247 6.23 23.61 -25.93
C PRO A 247 6.55 22.12 -26.00
N TYR A 248 7.75 21.76 -25.55
CA TYR A 248 8.23 20.38 -25.51
C TYR A 248 8.89 20.11 -24.16
N ASP A 249 8.53 18.99 -23.56
CA ASP A 249 9.05 18.55 -22.28
C ASP A 249 9.85 17.27 -22.48
N GLU A 250 11.16 17.33 -22.24
CA GLU A 250 12.09 16.20 -22.35
C GLU A 250 12.12 15.34 -21.06
N ARG A 251 11.38 15.73 -20.02
CA ARG A 251 11.48 15.10 -18.70
C ARG A 251 10.87 13.71 -18.70
N ASN A 252 11.64 12.77 -18.16
CA ASN A 252 11.22 11.39 -17.91
C ASN A 252 11.03 11.14 -16.41
N LEU A 253 10.49 9.96 -16.06
CA LEU A 253 10.25 9.51 -14.68
C LEU A 253 11.48 9.71 -13.76
N TYR A 254 12.68 9.44 -14.28
CA TYR A 254 13.93 9.49 -13.53
C TYR A 254 14.57 10.88 -13.48
N ASN A 255 14.33 11.73 -14.49
CA ASN A 255 14.95 13.06 -14.62
C ASN A 255 14.04 14.21 -14.15
N TYR A 256 12.87 13.88 -13.60
CA TYR A 256 11.97 14.90 -13.06
C TYR A 256 12.55 15.46 -11.75
N ASN A 257 13.22 16.60 -11.84
CA ASN A 257 13.66 17.40 -10.71
C ASN A 257 12.93 18.74 -10.71
N HIS A 258 12.65 19.27 -9.52
CA HIS A 258 12.01 20.57 -9.34
C HIS A 258 12.96 21.73 -9.67
N ASP A 259 14.28 21.48 -9.68
CA ASP A 259 15.30 22.48 -9.99
C ASP A 259 15.42 22.67 -11.51
N ILE A 260 14.45 23.41 -12.04
CA ILE A 260 14.09 23.57 -13.45
C ILE A 260 15.16 24.31 -14.28
N SER A 261 16.04 25.10 -13.67
CA SER A 261 16.85 26.08 -14.42
C SER A 261 18.05 25.51 -15.18
N ILE A 262 18.48 24.26 -14.91
CA ILE A 262 19.82 23.82 -15.32
C ILE A 262 19.82 22.82 -16.49
N HIS A 263 18.71 22.14 -16.81
CA HIS A 263 18.78 20.93 -17.66
C HIS A 263 17.81 20.77 -18.84
N SER A 264 16.79 21.61 -19.03
CA SER A 264 15.92 21.45 -20.21
C SER A 264 16.48 22.17 -21.43
N LYS A 265 16.68 21.45 -22.54
CA LYS A 265 17.08 22.04 -23.81
C LYS A 265 15.92 22.86 -24.40
N LEU A 266 16.13 24.16 -24.60
CA LEU A 266 15.13 25.01 -25.25
C LEU A 266 15.05 24.67 -26.75
N LEU A 267 13.96 24.03 -27.16
CA LEU A 267 13.71 23.78 -28.58
C LEU A 267 13.02 25.00 -29.19
N LEU A 268 13.70 25.68 -30.11
CA LEU A 268 13.17 26.82 -30.85
C LEU A 268 12.54 26.35 -32.16
N TYR A 269 11.48 27.01 -32.61
CA TYR A 269 11.03 26.85 -33.99
C TYR A 269 12.11 27.34 -34.97
N SER A 270 12.20 26.71 -36.14
CA SER A 270 13.12 27.16 -37.19
C SER A 270 12.85 28.64 -37.52
N SER A 271 13.93 29.41 -37.73
CA SER A 271 13.89 30.84 -38.07
C SER A 271 12.97 31.16 -39.25
N SER A 272 12.75 30.20 -40.16
CA SER A 272 11.85 30.35 -41.30
C SER A 272 10.36 30.29 -40.98
N MET A 273 9.94 29.71 -39.85
CA MET A 273 8.52 29.55 -39.50
C MET A 273 7.94 30.74 -38.72
N ILE A 274 8.78 31.51 -38.03
CA ILE A 274 8.33 32.64 -37.19
C ILE A 274 9.02 33.91 -37.66
N ASN A 275 8.29 34.73 -38.41
CA ASN A 275 8.75 36.05 -38.82
C ASN A 275 7.88 37.15 -38.21
N LEU A 276 8.36 37.75 -37.12
CA LEU A 276 7.69 38.86 -36.43
C LEU A 276 7.98 40.24 -37.06
N THR A 277 8.91 40.34 -38.02
CA THR A 277 9.29 41.62 -38.65
C THR A 277 8.46 41.94 -39.89
N SER A 278 7.78 40.94 -40.48
CA SER A 278 6.91 41.14 -41.64
C SER A 278 5.79 42.15 -41.39
N ILE A 279 5.36 42.87 -42.42
CA ILE A 279 4.28 43.86 -42.30
C ILE A 279 2.96 43.20 -41.85
N ASN A 280 2.66 42.01 -42.36
CA ASN A 280 1.44 41.28 -42.03
C ASN A 280 1.41 40.81 -40.58
N SER A 281 2.54 40.32 -40.04
CA SER A 281 2.61 39.90 -38.63
C SER A 281 2.49 41.08 -37.67
N ARG A 282 3.04 42.25 -38.02
CA ARG A 282 2.84 43.49 -37.24
C ARG A 282 1.39 43.95 -37.23
N LEU A 283 0.71 43.95 -38.39
CA LEU A 283 -0.71 44.31 -38.48
C LEU A 283 -1.59 43.33 -37.70
N TRP A 284 -1.28 42.03 -37.79
CA TRP A 284 -1.96 41.00 -37.02
C TRP A 284 -1.79 41.20 -35.50
N LEU A 285 -0.56 41.49 -35.04
CA LEU A 285 -0.29 41.70 -33.62
C LEU A 285 -1.00 42.95 -33.08
N LEU A 286 -1.07 44.02 -33.86
CA LEU A 286 -1.84 45.22 -33.53
C LEU A 286 -3.33 44.89 -33.40
N LYS A 287 -3.89 44.12 -34.35
CA LYS A 287 -5.29 43.66 -34.28
C LYS A 287 -5.53 42.79 -33.05
N PHE A 288 -4.64 41.84 -32.77
CA PHE A 288 -4.70 40.97 -31.59
C PHE A 288 -4.73 41.77 -30.28
N CYS A 289 -3.86 42.77 -30.13
CA CYS A 289 -3.85 43.65 -28.96
C CYS A 289 -5.16 44.46 -28.82
N ASN A 290 -5.72 44.93 -29.93
CA ASN A 290 -7.00 45.66 -29.90
C ASN A 290 -8.17 44.76 -29.52
N GLU A 291 -8.22 43.52 -30.00
CA GLU A 291 -9.24 42.55 -29.60
C GLU A 291 -9.10 42.14 -28.13
N LEU A 292 -7.87 41.94 -27.65
CA LEU A 292 -7.63 41.65 -26.23
C LEU A 292 -8.15 42.75 -25.30
N LYS A 293 -7.96 44.02 -25.67
CA LYS A 293 -8.49 45.17 -24.92
C LYS A 293 -10.02 45.19 -24.85
N ARG A 294 -10.71 44.55 -25.79
CA ARG A 294 -12.17 44.50 -25.85
C ARG A 294 -12.75 43.31 -25.07
N MET A 295 -11.94 42.40 -24.53
CA MET A 295 -12.42 41.24 -23.80
C MET A 295 -12.96 41.62 -22.40
N PRO A 296 -14.13 41.08 -21.99
CA PRO A 296 -14.86 41.52 -20.79
C PRO A 296 -14.24 41.13 -19.43
N PHE A 297 -13.07 40.49 -19.42
CA PHE A 297 -12.39 40.03 -18.18
C PHE A 297 -10.93 40.46 -18.08
N LEU A 298 -10.49 41.37 -18.95
CA LEU A 298 -9.15 41.93 -18.85
C LEU A 298 -9.12 42.96 -17.73
N PHE A 299 -8.52 42.59 -16.59
CA PHE A 299 -8.22 43.56 -15.54
C PHE A 299 -7.08 44.47 -16.01
N GLN A 300 -7.42 45.64 -16.51
CA GLN A 300 -6.45 46.67 -16.82
C GLN A 300 -6.17 47.46 -15.54
N SER A 301 -5.12 47.07 -14.82
CA SER A 301 -4.73 47.82 -13.63
C SER A 301 -4.33 49.25 -14.05
N SER A 302 -5.15 50.23 -13.68
CA SER A 302 -4.75 51.65 -13.65
C SER A 302 -3.87 51.94 -12.43
N ILE A 303 -3.19 50.92 -11.91
CA ILE A 303 -2.30 51.04 -10.77
C ILE A 303 -1.02 51.65 -11.33
N LYS A 304 -0.90 52.98 -11.19
CA LYS A 304 0.41 53.61 -11.10
C LYS A 304 1.20 52.78 -10.11
N TYR A 305 2.23 52.07 -10.57
CA TYR A 305 3.18 51.38 -9.71
C TYR A 305 3.71 52.41 -8.69
N ARG A 306 3.07 52.52 -7.52
CA ARG A 306 3.73 53.06 -6.35
C ARG A 306 4.70 51.95 -5.98
N GLN A 307 5.95 52.11 -6.40
CA GLN A 307 7.09 51.36 -5.87
C GLN A 307 7.25 51.69 -4.39
N GLN A 308 6.26 51.35 -3.56
CA GLN A 308 6.49 51.11 -2.15
C GLN A 308 6.80 49.62 -2.05
N THR A 309 7.95 49.27 -2.62
CA THR A 309 8.58 47.99 -2.37
C THR A 309 8.88 47.90 -0.88
N LEU A 310 8.81 46.70 -0.33
CA LEU A 310 9.30 46.32 1.01
C LEU A 310 10.73 46.81 1.33
N ASN A 311 11.47 47.34 0.35
CA ASN A 311 12.74 48.03 0.54
C ASN A 311 12.63 49.27 1.44
N SER A 312 11.44 49.82 1.69
CA SER A 312 11.27 50.91 2.68
C SER A 312 11.04 50.42 4.11
N LEU A 313 10.82 49.12 4.33
CA LEU A 313 10.83 48.52 5.66
C LEU A 313 12.28 48.16 5.98
N GLN A 314 13.01 49.13 6.51
CA GLN A 314 14.34 48.91 7.05
C GLN A 314 14.21 47.88 8.18
N LEU A 315 14.60 46.63 7.92
CA LEU A 315 14.51 45.51 8.87
C LEU A 315 15.26 45.82 10.18
N SER A 316 16.20 46.77 10.13
CA SER A 316 16.93 47.33 11.29
C SER A 316 16.06 48.06 12.30
N LEU A 317 14.85 48.48 11.94
CA LEU A 317 13.89 49.13 12.84
C LEU A 317 13.04 48.13 13.63
N LEU A 318 12.93 46.87 13.18
CA LEU A 318 12.08 45.89 13.85
C LEU A 318 12.76 45.16 15.00
N ASN A 319 14.09 45.09 15.04
CA ASN A 319 14.79 44.51 16.19
C ASN A 319 16.26 44.96 16.26
N PRO A 320 16.64 45.90 17.14
CA PRO A 320 18.02 46.36 17.28
C PRO A 320 18.97 45.27 17.84
N LEU A 321 18.45 44.12 18.28
CA LEU A 321 19.22 43.05 18.90
C LEU A 321 19.73 41.98 17.91
N ILE A 322 19.40 42.05 16.63
CA ILE A 322 19.84 41.05 15.62
C ILE A 322 21.28 41.31 15.13
N ASN A 323 21.81 42.52 15.33
CA ASN A 323 23.14 42.90 14.83
C ASN A 323 24.30 42.66 15.82
N ILE A 324 24.10 41.86 16.88
CA ILE A 324 25.21 41.48 17.75
C ILE A 324 25.90 40.27 17.09
N PRO A 325 27.17 40.41 16.64
CA PRO A 325 27.90 39.26 16.14
C PRO A 325 28.14 38.27 17.28
N VAL A 326 27.84 36.99 17.03
CA VAL A 326 28.24 35.86 17.89
C VAL A 326 29.75 35.72 17.90
#